data_AF-A0A7C1NBL5-F1
#
_entry.id   AF-A0A7C1NBL5-F1
#
_cell.length_a   1.000
_cell.length_b   1.000
_cell.length_c   1.000
_cell.angle_alpha   90.00
_cell.angle_beta   90.00
_cell.angle_gamma   90.00
#
_symmetry.space_group_name_H-M   'P 1'
#
loop_
_entity.id
_entity.type
_entity.pdbx_description
1 polymer ?
#
loop_
_entity_poly.entity_id
_entity_poly.type
_entity_poly.pdbx_seq_one_letter_code
_entity_poly.pdbx_strand_id
1 'polypeptide(L)'
;MRNLIAALIRYERIRTTVAKAKEARRHAERLVRFAISGTLADRRQVARMVSEPALVRKLFNEIAPRLADRQGGYTRIHRLGYRPGDSAEMAYLEFVVRSEKPAAEEKEKKQPKKQRETKAKGVSKKPAKKQGSA
;
A
#
# COMPACT_ATOMS: atom_id res chain seq x y z
N MET A 1 -10.36 14.18 17.88
CA MET A 1 -9.96 13.05 17.00
C MET A 1 -10.65 11.72 17.30
N ARG A 2 -11.18 11.47 18.51
CA ARG A 2 -11.83 10.19 18.88
C ARG A 2 -12.89 9.72 17.87
N ASN A 3 -13.81 10.60 17.46
CA ASN A 3 -14.89 10.25 16.54
C ASN A 3 -14.38 9.83 15.15
N LEU A 4 -13.33 10.49 14.62
CA LEU A 4 -12.75 10.12 13.31
C LEU A 4 -12.08 8.76 13.36
N ILE A 5 -11.40 8.44 14.46
CA ILE A 5 -10.78 7.12 14.65
C ILE A 5 -11.84 6.04 14.82
N ALA A 6 -12.87 6.30 15.62
CA ALA A 6 -14.00 5.38 15.77
C ALA A 6 -14.67 5.11 14.41
N ALA A 7 -14.90 6.15 13.62
CA ALA A 7 -15.43 6.01 12.26
C ALA A 7 -14.48 5.22 11.34
N LEU A 8 -13.16 5.44 11.43
CA LEU A 8 -12.17 4.67 10.67
C LEU A 8 -12.19 3.18 11.05
N ILE A 9 -12.27 2.84 12.34
CA ILE A 9 -12.36 1.45 12.79
C ILE A 9 -13.67 0.82 12.36
N ARG A 10 -14.77 1.57 12.45
CA ARG A 10 -16.10 1.09 12.08
C ARG A 10 -16.20 0.77 10.59
N TYR A 11 -15.85 1.74 9.74
CA TYR A 11 -16.07 1.67 8.29
C TYR A 11 -14.84 1.26 7.49
N GLU A 12 -13.67 1.13 8.12
CA GLU A 12 -12.35 0.82 7.52
C GLU A 12 -11.84 1.84 6.49
N ARG A 13 -12.71 2.73 6.00
CA ARG A 13 -12.41 3.85 5.10
C ARG A 13 -13.33 5.03 5.42
N ILE A 14 -12.74 6.22 5.52
CA ILE A 14 -13.48 7.47 5.77
C ILE A 14 -13.04 8.56 4.80
N ARG A 15 -13.96 9.47 4.46
CA ARG A 15 -13.67 10.69 3.69
C ARG A 15 -13.58 11.87 4.64
N THR A 16 -12.46 12.59 4.62
CA THR A 16 -12.24 13.76 5.48
C THR A 16 -11.29 14.76 4.80
N THR A 17 -10.95 15.86 5.46
CA THR A 17 -9.95 16.80 4.92
C THR A 17 -8.54 16.24 5.07
N VAL A 18 -7.61 16.63 4.22
CA VAL A 18 -6.22 16.16 4.26
C VAL A 18 -5.57 16.43 5.61
N ALA A 19 -5.81 17.60 6.21
CA ALA A 19 -5.32 17.93 7.53
C ALA A 19 -5.84 16.95 8.61
N LYS A 20 -7.15 16.69 8.62
CA LYS A 20 -7.77 15.74 9.57
C LYS A 20 -7.30 14.30 9.31
N ALA A 21 -7.10 13.91 8.06
CA ALA A 21 -6.59 12.59 7.70
C ALA A 21 -5.16 12.38 8.20
N LYS A 22 -4.28 13.37 8.04
CA LYS A 22 -2.90 13.32 8.55
C LYS A 22 -2.84 13.19 10.07
N GLU A 23 -3.67 13.94 10.78
CA GLU A 23 -3.74 13.85 12.25
C GLU A 23 -4.32 12.50 12.69
N ALA A 24 -5.42 12.05 12.07
CA ALA A 24 -6.03 10.77 12.38
C ALA A 24 -5.09 9.59 12.11
N ARG A 25 -4.26 9.67 11.05
CA ARG A 25 -3.23 8.68 10.72
C ARG A 25 -2.25 8.47 11.87
N ARG A 26 -1.74 9.55 12.49
CA ARG A 26 -0.79 9.46 13.62
C ARG A 26 -1.35 8.63 14.78
N HIS A 27 -2.64 8.82 15.08
CA HIS A 27 -3.30 8.05 16.14
C HIS A 27 -3.65 6.63 15.70
N ALA A 28 -4.19 6.46 14.49
CA ALA A 28 -4.58 5.15 13.96
C ALA A 28 -3.38 4.19 13.88
N GLU A 29 -2.23 4.65 13.40
CA GLU A 29 -1.02 3.82 13.32
C GLU A 29 -0.56 3.33 14.70
N ARG A 30 -0.68 4.19 15.72
CA ARG A 30 -0.32 3.81 17.10
C ARG A 30 -1.30 2.80 17.69
N LEU A 31 -2.61 2.98 17.44
CA LEU A 31 -3.63 2.06 17.94
C LEU A 31 -3.54 0.69 17.27
N VAL A 32 -3.27 0.62 15.97
CA VAL A 32 -3.05 -0.65 15.27
C VAL A 32 -1.84 -1.38 15.83
N ARG A 33 -0.74 -0.67 16.14
CA ARG A 33 0.44 -1.29 16.77
C ARG A 33 0.12 -1.93 18.12
N PHE A 34 -0.63 -1.22 18.97
CA PHE A 34 -1.10 -1.77 20.24
C PHE A 34 -2.03 -2.98 20.04
N ALA A 35 -2.88 -2.91 19.01
CA ALA A 35 -3.78 -4.00 18.68
C ALA A 35 -3.06 -5.28 18.21
N ILE A 36 -1.96 -5.14 17.46
CA ILE A 36 -1.10 -6.25 17.04
C ILE A 36 -0.37 -6.88 18.25
N SER A 37 0.12 -6.06 19.18
CA SER A 37 0.79 -6.52 20.41
C SER A 37 -0.17 -7.28 21.34
N GLY A 38 -1.43 -6.82 21.48
CA GLY A 38 -2.50 -7.61 22.07
C GLY A 38 -2.55 -7.67 23.61
N THR A 39 -1.62 -7.04 24.33
CA THR A 39 -1.53 -7.14 25.80
C THR A 39 -2.73 -6.50 26.53
N LEU A 40 -2.92 -6.83 27.81
CA LEU A 40 -3.96 -6.19 28.64
C LEU A 40 -3.73 -4.68 28.77
N ALA A 41 -2.47 -4.24 28.89
CA ALA A 41 -2.12 -2.83 28.93
C ALA A 41 -2.49 -2.13 27.62
N ASP A 42 -2.22 -2.76 26.47
CA ASP A 42 -2.57 -2.25 25.14
C ASP A 42 -4.07 -2.09 24.97
N ARG A 43 -4.87 -3.07 25.39
CA ARG A 43 -6.34 -2.99 25.38
C ARG A 43 -6.84 -1.80 26.21
N ARG A 44 -6.25 -1.55 27.38
CA ARG A 44 -6.58 -0.37 28.21
C ARG A 44 -6.18 0.94 27.53
N GLN A 45 -5.03 1.00 26.85
CA GLN A 45 -4.62 2.20 26.10
C GLN A 45 -5.58 2.50 24.93
N VAL A 46 -5.99 1.47 24.19
CA VAL A 46 -6.96 1.62 23.09
C VAL A 46 -8.31 2.10 23.63
N ALA A 47 -8.79 1.53 24.74
CA ALA A 47 -10.06 1.90 25.37
C ALA A 47 -10.11 3.37 25.86
N ARG A 48 -8.96 3.99 26.17
CA ARG A 48 -8.89 5.43 26.49
C ARG A 48 -9.21 6.34 25.30
N MET A 49 -9.01 5.84 24.08
CA MET A 49 -9.24 6.60 22.84
C MET A 49 -10.55 6.21 22.14
N VAL A 50 -10.90 4.93 22.18
CA VAL A 50 -12.10 4.36 21.57
C VAL A 50 -13.02 3.86 22.67
N SER A 51 -14.07 4.62 22.96
CA SER A 51 -14.98 4.33 24.09
C SER A 51 -15.91 3.15 23.84
N GLU A 52 -16.17 2.79 22.58
CA GLU A 52 -17.11 1.73 22.22
C GLU A 52 -16.43 0.35 22.26
N PRO A 53 -16.85 -0.56 23.16
CA PRO A 53 -16.19 -1.87 23.32
C PRO A 53 -16.26 -2.74 22.06
N ALA A 54 -17.32 -2.61 21.26
CA ALA A 54 -17.47 -3.33 20.01
C ALA A 54 -16.38 -2.96 19.00
N LEU A 55 -16.05 -1.67 18.88
CA LEU A 55 -14.97 -1.20 17.99
C LEU A 55 -13.59 -1.63 18.50
N VAL A 56 -13.40 -1.66 19.82
CA VAL A 56 -12.16 -2.21 20.40
C VAL A 56 -12.03 -3.69 20.01
N ARG A 57 -13.07 -4.50 20.20
CA ARG A 57 -13.07 -5.91 19.79
C ARG A 57 -12.79 -6.07 18.28
N LYS A 58 -13.45 -5.28 17.43
CA LYS A 58 -13.21 -5.28 15.98
C LYS A 58 -11.74 -4.98 15.65
N LEU A 59 -11.15 -3.98 16.29
CA LEU A 59 -9.75 -3.61 16.06
C LEU A 59 -8.78 -4.77 16.38
N PHE A 60 -8.97 -5.45 17.50
CA PHE A 60 -8.08 -6.54 17.93
C PHE A 60 -8.34 -7.86 17.20
N ASN A 61 -9.60 -8.19 16.92
CA ASN A 61 -9.98 -9.50 16.38
C ASN A 61 -9.98 -9.55 14.84
N GLU A 62 -10.31 -8.44 14.18
CA GLU A 62 -10.48 -8.42 12.72
C GLU A 62 -9.37 -7.61 12.04
N ILE A 63 -9.11 -6.39 12.50
CA ILE A 63 -8.22 -5.46 11.79
C ILE A 63 -6.74 -5.76 12.07
N ALA A 64 -6.37 -5.96 13.33
CA ALA A 64 -4.97 -6.18 13.72
C ALA A 64 -4.34 -7.43 13.10
N PRO A 65 -5.00 -8.61 13.06
CA PRO A 65 -4.42 -9.79 12.42
C PRO A 65 -4.17 -9.58 10.92
N ARG A 66 -5.05 -8.86 10.22
CA ARG A 66 -4.89 -8.54 8.78
C ARG A 66 -3.70 -7.63 8.49
N LEU A 67 -3.21 -6.91 9.51
CA LEU A 67 -2.14 -5.92 9.40
C LEU A 67 -0.84 -6.37 10.09
N ALA A 68 -0.83 -7.54 10.73
CA ALA A 68 0.27 -8.01 11.58
C ALA A 68 1.59 -8.22 10.81
N ASP A 69 1.51 -8.68 9.55
CA ASP A 69 2.69 -8.94 8.71
C ASP A 69 3.45 -7.66 8.29
N ARG A 70 2.85 -6.48 8.51
CA ARG A 70 3.35 -5.21 8.01
C ARG A 70 4.10 -4.45 9.10
N GLN A 71 5.35 -4.11 8.84
CA GLN A 71 6.17 -3.27 9.72
C GLN A 71 5.85 -1.77 9.54
N GLY A 72 4.61 -1.36 9.84
CA GLY A 72 4.15 0.02 9.81
C GLY A 72 3.52 0.51 8.51
N GLY A 73 2.94 1.73 8.54
CA GLY A 73 2.16 2.25 7.43
C GLY A 73 0.83 1.50 7.25
N TYR A 74 0.10 1.32 8.35
CA TYR A 74 -1.17 0.57 8.40
C TYR A 74 -2.34 1.28 7.71
N THR A 75 -2.21 2.59 7.47
CA THR A 75 -3.24 3.41 6.84
C THR A 75 -2.69 4.08 5.58
N ARG A 76 -3.57 4.36 4.63
CA ARG A 76 -3.26 5.08 3.40
C ARG A 76 -4.15 6.30 3.27
N ILE A 77 -3.56 7.40 2.78
CA ILE A 77 -4.27 8.64 2.48
C ILE A 77 -4.31 8.82 0.97
N HIS A 78 -5.52 8.84 0.38
CA HIS A 78 -5.74 9.15 -1.03
C HIS A 78 -6.37 10.52 -1.17
N ARG A 79 -5.68 11.45 -1.83
CA ARG A 79 -6.21 12.79 -2.11
C ARG A 79 -7.31 12.71 -3.17
N LEU A 80 -8.38 13.49 -2.99
CA LEU A 80 -9.58 13.47 -3.84
C LEU A 80 -9.82 14.78 -4.58
N GLY A 81 -9.07 15.83 -4.28
CA GLY A 81 -9.32 17.19 -4.76
C GLY A 81 -10.02 18.06 -3.73
N TYR A 82 -10.59 19.18 -4.16
CA TYR A 82 -11.12 20.22 -3.29
C TYR A 82 -12.63 20.10 -3.11
N ARG A 83 -13.11 20.44 -1.91
CA ARG A 83 -14.54 20.54 -1.61
C ARG A 83 -15.12 21.83 -2.21
N PRO A 84 -16.31 21.78 -2.83
CA PRO A 84 -16.98 23.00 -3.30
C PRO A 84 -17.41 23.88 -2.13
N GLY A 85 -17.23 25.20 -2.26
CA GLY A 85 -17.65 26.20 -1.28
C GLY A 85 -16.51 26.73 -0.40
N ASP A 86 -15.72 25.86 0.21
CA ASP A 86 -14.60 26.24 1.10
C ASP A 86 -13.21 25.90 0.54
N SER A 87 -13.15 25.29 -0.65
CA SER A 87 -11.91 24.82 -1.29
C SER A 87 -11.01 23.99 -0.36
N ALA A 88 -11.59 23.27 0.61
CA ALA A 88 -10.81 22.43 1.50
C ALA A 88 -10.33 21.16 0.78
N GLU A 89 -9.05 20.84 0.89
CA GLU A 89 -8.49 19.62 0.28
C GLU A 89 -9.02 18.37 1.00
N MET A 90 -9.64 17.47 0.23
CA MET A 90 -10.28 16.25 0.69
C MET A 90 -9.41 15.02 0.43
N ALA A 91 -9.55 14.02 1.29
CA ALA A 91 -8.90 12.73 1.13
C ALA A 91 -9.73 11.58 1.71
N TYR A 92 -9.50 10.37 1.19
CA TYR A 92 -9.83 9.14 1.89
C TYR A 92 -8.69 8.77 2.84
N LEU A 93 -9.04 8.33 4.03
CA LEU A 93 -8.18 7.61 4.96
C LEU A 93 -8.72 6.19 5.09
N GLU A 94 -7.89 5.18 4.80
CA GLU A 94 -8.29 3.76 4.82
C GLU A 94 -7.22 2.88 5.45
N PHE A 95 -7.62 1.74 6.02
CA PHE A 95 -6.67 0.68 6.39
C PHE A 95 -6.17 -0.05 5.14
N VAL A 96 -4.90 -0.45 5.15
CA VAL A 96 -4.31 -1.19 4.03
C VAL A 96 -4.78 -2.63 4.09
N VAL A 97 -5.84 -2.96 3.35
CA VAL A 97 -6.28 -4.35 3.18
C VAL A 97 -5.28 -5.07 2.29
N ARG A 98 -4.75 -6.21 2.74
CA ARG A 98 -4.10 -7.18 1.86
C ARG A 98 -5.20 -7.71 0.95
N SER A 99 -5.30 -7.19 -0.27
CA SER A 99 -5.94 -7.94 -1.34
C SER A 99 -5.06 -9.15 -1.55
N GLU A 100 -5.57 -10.34 -1.25
CA GLU A 100 -5.03 -11.56 -1.85
C GLU A 100 -5.26 -11.44 -3.35
N LYS A 101 -4.40 -10.70 -4.05
CA LYS A 101 -4.11 -11.04 -5.43
C LYS A 101 -3.32 -12.35 -5.34
N PRO A 102 -3.76 -13.45 -5.95
CA PRO A 102 -2.94 -14.64 -6.03
C PRO A 102 -1.64 -14.24 -6.71
N ALA A 103 -0.52 -14.46 -6.01
CA ALA A 103 0.79 -14.49 -6.62
C ALA A 103 0.87 -15.73 -7.51
N ALA A 104 0.24 -15.68 -8.67
CA ALA A 104 0.44 -16.62 -9.75
C ALA A 104 1.00 -15.81 -10.93
N GLU A 105 2.31 -15.58 -10.87
CA GLU A 105 3.24 -15.46 -12.01
C GLU A 105 4.64 -15.16 -11.47
N GLU A 106 5.25 -16.15 -10.83
CA GLU A 106 6.70 -16.25 -10.79
C GLU A 106 7.11 -17.65 -11.29
N LYS A 107 7.17 -17.80 -12.62
CA LYS A 107 8.03 -18.77 -13.30
C LYS A 107 8.39 -18.26 -14.70
N GLU A 108 9.46 -17.47 -14.79
CA GLU A 108 10.46 -17.67 -15.84
C GLU A 108 11.80 -17.01 -15.48
N LYS A 109 12.66 -17.79 -14.83
CA LYS A 109 14.11 -17.67 -15.00
C LYS A 109 14.62 -19.02 -15.48
N LYS A 110 15.01 -19.10 -16.75
CA LYS A 110 16.31 -19.64 -17.23
C LYS A 110 16.30 -19.76 -18.76
N GLN A 111 17.18 -19.00 -19.42
CA GLN A 111 18.19 -19.60 -20.29
C GLN A 111 19.40 -18.65 -20.45
N PRO A 112 20.62 -19.07 -20.06
CA PRO A 112 21.84 -18.31 -20.29
C PRO A 112 22.40 -18.64 -21.70
N LYS A 113 22.52 -17.62 -22.56
CA LYS A 113 23.24 -17.78 -23.85
C LYS A 113 24.74 -17.62 -23.63
N LYS A 114 25.43 -18.74 -23.41
CA LYS A 114 26.89 -18.84 -23.53
C LYS A 114 27.23 -19.41 -24.91
N GLN A 115 27.88 -18.58 -25.71
CA GLN A 115 28.89 -18.88 -26.74
C GLN A 115 28.80 -20.26 -27.44
N ARG A 116 28.54 -20.23 -28.75
CA ARG A 116 29.14 -21.21 -29.66
C ARG A 116 29.63 -20.52 -30.91
N GLU A 117 30.93 -20.63 -31.09
CA GLU A 117 31.74 -20.22 -32.21
C GLU A 117 31.20 -20.83 -33.51
N THR A 118 31.14 -20.02 -34.57
CA THR A 118 31.28 -20.52 -35.94
C THR A 118 32.50 -19.84 -36.55
N LYS A 119 33.67 -20.43 -36.33
CA LYS A 119 34.83 -20.21 -37.20
C LYS A 119 34.65 -21.03 -38.47
N ALA A 120 34.99 -20.38 -39.58
CA ALA A 120 35.62 -20.92 -40.79
C ALA A 120 34.74 -21.22 -42.02
N LYS A 121 35.09 -20.46 -43.08
CA LYS A 121 35.01 -20.75 -44.53
C LYS A 121 33.61 -20.69 -45.17
N GLY A 122 33.35 -19.94 -46.23
CA GLY A 122 34.17 -19.09 -47.09
C GLY A 122 33.43 -18.77 -48.39
N VAL A 123 33.94 -17.76 -49.09
CA VAL A 123 33.88 -17.55 -50.55
C VAL A 123 32.68 -16.76 -51.13
N SER A 124 33.04 -15.61 -51.74
CA SER A 124 32.44 -14.90 -52.89
C SER A 124 31.10 -14.18 -52.66
N LYS A 125 30.85 -12.91 -53.04
CA LYS A 125 31.33 -12.07 -54.15
C LYS A 125 31.13 -10.58 -53.80
N LYS A 126 32.11 -9.73 -54.13
CA LYS A 126 32.02 -8.26 -54.36
C LYS A 126 31.22 -8.02 -55.69
N PRO A 127 30.62 -6.86 -56.06
CA PRO A 127 30.97 -5.44 -55.76
C PRO A 127 29.81 -4.51 -55.35
N ALA A 128 30.02 -3.49 -54.51
CA ALA A 128 30.42 -2.11 -54.85
C ALA A 128 29.62 -1.44 -56.00
N LYS A 129 28.73 -0.51 -55.65
CA LYS A 129 28.57 0.74 -56.43
C LYS A 129 28.02 1.87 -55.55
N LYS A 130 28.82 2.94 -55.49
CA LYS A 130 28.45 4.30 -55.08
C LYS A 130 27.29 4.79 -55.96
N GLN A 131 26.46 5.67 -55.43
CA GLN A 131 26.16 6.97 -56.05
C GLN A 131 25.35 7.82 -55.07
N GLY A 132 26.00 8.86 -54.54
CA GLY A 132 25.30 10.14 -54.41
C GLY A 132 25.22 10.75 -55.80
N SER A 133 24.13 11.43 -56.09
CA SER A 133 23.97 12.32 -57.23
C SER A 133 23.55 13.68 -56.69
N ALA A 134 24.34 14.70 -57.06
CA ALA A 134 23.77 16.00 -57.37
C ALA A 134 22.79 15.85 -58.55
#